data_AF-A0A2K3K4T6-F1
#
_entry.id   AF-A0A2K3K4T6-F1
#
_cell.length_a   1.000
_cell.length_b   1.000
_cell.length_c   1.000
_cell.angle_alpha   90.00
_cell.angle_beta   90.00
_cell.angle_gamma   90.00
#
_symmetry.space_group_name_H-M   'P 1'
#
loop_
_entity.id
_entity.type
_entity.pdbx_description
1 polymer ?
#
loop_
_entity_poly.entity_id
_entity_poly.type
_entity_poly.pdbx_seq_one_letter_code
_entity_poly.pdbx_strand_id
1 'polypeptide(L)' 'MSAEAAKQHPGVSYIITAPLGLHVLLVDIVNDRINDCLKQGAGDADECSVCDGTGKCN' A
#
# COMPACT_ATOMS: atom_id res chain seq x y z
N MET A 1 -2.22 5.48 -18.90
CA MET A 1 -1.97 5.20 -17.47
C MET A 1 -1.14 6.29 -16.81
N SER A 2 -0.02 6.70 -17.40
CA SER A 2 0.91 7.70 -16.86
C SER A 2 0.42 9.15 -16.70
N ALA A 3 -0.24 9.72 -17.72
CA ALA A 3 -0.66 11.13 -17.68
C ALA A 3 -1.86 11.40 -16.76
N GLU A 4 -2.62 10.36 -16.37
CA GLU A 4 -3.82 10.51 -15.55
C GLU A 4 -3.51 10.82 -14.09
N ALA A 5 -2.51 10.16 -13.51
CA ALA A 5 -2.10 10.40 -12.12
C ALA A 5 -1.54 11.82 -11.93
N ALA A 6 -0.84 12.35 -12.93
CA ALA A 6 -0.29 13.70 -12.90
C ALA A 6 -1.37 14.81 -12.91
N LYS A 7 -2.60 14.51 -13.34
CA LYS A 7 -3.70 15.49 -13.36
C LYS A 7 -4.10 15.96 -11.96
N GLN A 8 -3.82 15.15 -10.92
CA GLN A 8 -4.17 15.48 -9.53
C GLN A 8 -3.27 16.57 -8.93
N HIS A 9 -2.14 16.89 -9.55
CA HIS A 9 -1.16 17.87 -9.04
C HIS A 9 -0.64 18.81 -10.15
N PRO A 10 -1.47 19.76 -10.63
CA PRO A 10 -1.03 20.73 -11.63
C PRO A 10 0.08 21.62 -11.06
N GLY A 11 1.23 21.69 -11.76
CA GLY A 11 2.38 22.52 -11.37
C GLY A 11 3.58 21.75 -10.80
N VAL A 12 3.46 20.44 -10.59
CA VAL A 12 4.58 19.60 -10.14
C VAL A 12 5.20 18.89 -11.34
N SER A 13 6.53 19.04 -11.52
CA SER A 13 7.26 18.28 -12.53
C SER A 13 7.39 16.81 -12.09
N TYR A 14 7.09 15.87 -12.98
CA TYR A 14 7.10 14.44 -12.69
C TYR A 14 7.98 13.68 -13.67
N ILE A 15 8.63 12.62 -13.18
CA ILE A 15 9.40 11.67 -13.98
C ILE A 15 8.73 10.32 -13.83
N ILE A 16 8.54 9.63 -14.95
CA ILE A 16 7.97 8.29 -14.98
C ILE A 16 9.11 7.32 -15.10
N THR A 17 9.33 6.56 -14.04
CA THR A 17 10.35 5.51 -14.01
C THR A 17 9.75 4.21 -14.52
N ALA A 18 10.63 3.24 -14.84
CA ALA A 18 10.18 1.88 -15.08
C ALA A 18 9.43 1.34 -13.83
N PRO A 19 8.47 0.41 -14.01
CA PRO A 19 7.88 -0.31 -12.90
C PRO A 19 8.99 -0.97 -12.08
N LEU A 20 8.84 -0.97 -10.75
CA LEU A 20 9.83 -1.58 -9.85
C LEU A 20 10.06 -3.08 -10.11
N GLY A 21 9.10 -3.74 -10.76
CA GLY A 21 9.16 -5.18 -11.04
C GLY A 21 9.10 -6.01 -9.76
N LEU A 22 9.48 -7.29 -9.89
CA LEU A 22 9.61 -8.20 -8.75
C LEU A 22 10.93 -7.92 -8.03
N HIS A 23 10.92 -6.94 -7.12
CA HIS A 23 12.02 -6.67 -6.23
C HIS A 23 11.85 -7.45 -4.92
N VAL A 24 12.91 -8.09 -4.40
CA VAL A 24 12.81 -8.93 -3.19
C VAL A 24 12.24 -8.17 -1.99
N LEU A 25 12.67 -6.93 -1.77
CA LEU A 25 12.13 -6.10 -0.67
C LEU A 25 10.64 -5.77 -0.82
N LEU A 26 10.11 -5.71 -2.05
CA LEU A 26 8.67 -5.53 -2.23
C LEU A 26 7.90 -6.78 -1.79
N VAL A 27 8.48 -7.96 -1.99
CA VAL A 27 7.88 -9.22 -1.50
C VAL A 27 7.84 -9.22 0.02
N ASP A 28 8.93 -8.81 0.67
CA ASP A 28 8.99 -8.74 2.14
C ASP A 28 7.93 -7.77 2.70
N ILE A 29 7.85 -6.56 2.17
CA ILE A 29 6.87 -5.55 2.63
C ILE A 29 5.43 -6.02 2.41
N VAL A 30 5.14 -6.68 1.28
CA VAL A 30 3.81 -7.22 1.00
C VAL A 30 3.48 -8.35 1.97
N ASN A 31 4.42 -9.25 2.25
CA ASN A 31 4.23 -10.33 3.22
C ASN A 31 4.00 -9.79 4.64
N ASP A 32 4.77 -8.79 5.07
CA ASP A 32 4.59 -8.16 6.37
C ASP A 32 3.16 -7.61 6.50
N ARG A 33 2.70 -6.88 5.48
CA ARG A 33 1.34 -6.33 5.49
C ARG A 33 0.27 -7.41 5.50
N ILE A 34 0.45 -8.49 4.72
CA ILE A 34 -0.48 -9.63 4.73
C ILE A 34 -0.58 -10.22 6.14
N ASN A 35 0.56 -10.45 6.81
CA ASN A 35 0.58 -11.01 8.16
C ASN A 35 -0.11 -10.10 9.18
N ASP A 36 0.08 -8.79 9.09
CA ASP A 36 -0.60 -7.84 9.97
C ASP A 36 -2.11 -7.86 9.75
N CYS A 37 -2.57 -7.90 8.50
CA CYS A 37 -3.99 -8.02 8.15
C CYS A 37 -4.60 -9.32 8.70
N LEU A 38 -3.87 -10.44 8.60
CA LEU A 38 -4.33 -11.73 9.12
C LEU A 38 -4.45 -11.72 10.64
N LYS A 39 -3.49 -11.15 11.36
CA LYS A 39 -3.55 -11.01 12.83
C LYS A 39 -4.75 -10.16 13.26
N GLN A 40 -4.96 -9.01 12.62
CA GLN A 40 -6.13 -8.17 12.95
C GLN A 40 -7.44 -8.90 12.64
N GLY A 41 -7.54 -9.59 11.49
CA GLY A 41 -8.72 -10.38 11.13
C GLY A 41 -9.02 -11.52 12.10
N ALA A 42 -8.00 -12.05 12.77
CA ALA A 42 -8.13 -13.03 13.84
C ALA A 42 -8.44 -12.40 15.22
N GLY A 43 -8.34 -11.08 15.36
CA GLY A 43 -8.46 -10.37 16.64
C GLY A 43 -7.18 -10.40 17.49
N ASP A 44 -6.05 -10.79 16.91
CA ASP A 44 -4.75 -10.93 17.58
C ASP A 44 -3.88 -9.65 17.52
N ALA A 45 -4.38 -8.59 16.88
CA ALA A 45 -3.70 -7.31 16.77
C ALA A 45 -4.70 -6.15 16.67
N ASP A 46 -4.25 -4.96 17.08
CA ASP A 46 -4.98 -3.71 16.91
C ASP A 46 -5.10 -3.33 15.42
N GLU A 47 -5.98 -2.37 15.12
CA GLU A 47 -6.14 -1.86 13.77
C GLU A 47 -4.86 -1.19 13.28
N CYS A 48 -4.50 -1.43 12.02
CA CYS A 48 -3.34 -0.78 11.40
C CYS A 48 -3.75 0.56 10.77
N SER A 49 -2.77 1.40 10.42
CA SER A 49 -3.00 2.72 9.83
C SER A 49 -3.82 2.75 8.52
N VAL A 50 -4.05 1.60 7.89
CA VAL A 50 -4.85 1.49 6.65
C VAL A 50 -6.32 1.22 6.94
N CYS A 51 -6.63 0.51 8.01
CA CYS A 51 -7.98 0.08 8.38
C CYS A 51 -8.47 0.68 9.71
N ASP A 52 -7.68 1.56 10.32
CA ASP A 52 -8.03 2.30 11.52
C ASP A 52 -9.39 2.99 11.39
N GLY A 53 -10.26 2.77 12.37
CA GLY A 53 -11.62 3.28 12.44
C GLY A 53 -12.63 2.54 11.57
N THR A 54 -12.23 1.47 10.88
CA THR A 54 -13.14 0.72 9.99
C THR A 54 -13.73 -0.53 10.63
N GLY A 55 -13.17 -1.01 11.75
CA GLY A 55 -13.63 -2.20 12.47
C GLY A 55 -13.26 -3.53 11.80
N LYS A 56 -12.57 -3.50 10.65
CA LYS A 56 -12.16 -4.69 9.89
C LYS A 56 -11.06 -4.39 8.87
N CYS A 57 -10.16 -5.34 8.66
CA CYS A 57 -9.30 -5.32 7.48
C CYS A 57 -10.14 -5.58 6.21
N ASN A 58 -9.98 -4.78 5.15
CA ASN A 58 -10.62 -4.97 3.83
C ASN A 58 -9.59 -5.27 2.76
#